data_AF-A0AA50E3K4-F1
#
_entry.id   AF-A0AA50E3K4-F1
#
_cell.length_a   1.000
_cell.length_b   1.000
_cell.length_c   1.000
_cell.angle_alpha   90.00
_cell.angle_beta   90.00
_cell.angle_gamma   90.00
#
_symmetry.space_group_name_H-M   'P 1'
#
loop_
_entity.id
_entity.type
_entity.pdbx_description
1 polymer ?
#
loop_
_entity_poly.entity_id
_entity_poly.type
_entity_poly.pdbx_seq_one_letter_code
_entity_poly.pdbx_strand_id
1 'polypeptide(L)'
;MSKFITSSRRNPCPICDDISGDCRSLDNGLILCHSFIDRHQDPSHPDWVYRKPDKSGIWGIFSERRELQTQYSRDYWLEHSRKRRAERERAKAERAKTILSVEDRDRGIRALSAEMGLTTGDRQLLNARGLTDEQIAAGLFFSYEAGRQVNDRIPGNLPGIRGKLAGKNSGIACPAFDLDGLAIGYQIRLTGEVTGGNIAGDMVRYQAIYPTENCP
;
A
#
# COMPACT_ATOMS: atom_id res chain seq x y z
N MET A 1 14.86 -26.26 8.50
CA MET A 1 13.77 -25.36 8.04
C MET A 1 14.24 -24.73 6.74
N SER A 2 13.51 -24.93 5.64
CA SER A 2 13.85 -24.27 4.37
C SER A 2 13.66 -22.77 4.53
N LYS A 3 14.71 -21.99 4.27
CA LYS A 3 14.67 -20.54 4.45
C LYS A 3 14.05 -19.92 3.20
N PHE A 4 13.08 -19.03 3.38
CA PHE A 4 12.58 -18.22 2.27
C PHE A 4 13.54 -17.05 2.03
N ILE A 5 14.02 -16.90 0.80
CA ILE A 5 14.81 -15.76 0.35
C ILE A 5 13.87 -14.85 -0.45
N THR A 6 13.68 -13.62 0.01
CA THR A 6 12.83 -12.64 -0.67
C THR A 6 13.50 -12.09 -1.92
N SER A 7 12.69 -11.64 -2.88
CA SER A 7 13.19 -10.90 -4.05
C SER A 7 13.88 -9.61 -3.60
N SER A 8 14.95 -9.23 -4.30
CA SER A 8 15.67 -7.99 -4.02
C SER A 8 16.47 -7.56 -5.23
N ARG A 9 17.09 -6.38 -5.19
CA ARG A 9 18.01 -5.93 -6.25
C ARG A 9 19.16 -6.91 -6.52
N ARG A 10 19.61 -7.67 -5.51
CA ARG A 10 20.67 -8.68 -5.66
C ARG A 10 20.14 -10.06 -6.03
N ASN A 11 18.86 -10.31 -5.83
CA ASN A 11 18.19 -11.58 -6.10
C ASN A 11 16.80 -11.31 -6.69
N PRO A 12 16.69 -10.85 -7.96
CA PRO A 12 15.41 -10.59 -8.59
C PRO A 12 14.63 -11.90 -8.75
N CYS A 13 13.30 -11.82 -8.74
CA CYS A 13 12.46 -12.97 -9.01
C CYS A 13 12.72 -13.48 -10.44
N PRO A 14 13.11 -14.74 -10.65
CA PRO A 14 13.49 -15.24 -11.97
C PRO A 14 12.30 -15.40 -12.94
N ILE A 15 11.06 -15.13 -12.50
CA ILE A 15 9.84 -15.32 -13.30
C ILE A 15 9.24 -13.98 -13.73
N CYS A 16 9.25 -12.99 -12.84
CA CYS A 16 8.63 -11.68 -13.07
C CYS A 16 9.60 -10.50 -12.94
N ASP A 17 10.86 -10.75 -12.66
CA ASP A 17 11.93 -9.77 -12.42
C ASP A 17 11.65 -8.80 -11.27
N ASP A 18 10.75 -9.17 -10.36
CA ASP A 18 10.44 -8.36 -9.18
C ASP A 18 11.65 -8.22 -8.25
N ILE A 19 11.81 -7.03 -7.67
CA ILE A 19 12.87 -6.66 -6.73
C ILE A 19 12.33 -6.05 -5.43
N SER A 20 11.00 -6.01 -5.24
CA SER A 20 10.36 -5.33 -4.10
C SER A 20 10.45 -6.11 -2.79
N GLY A 21 10.70 -7.43 -2.85
CA GLY A 21 10.60 -8.33 -1.70
C GLY A 21 9.32 -9.17 -1.68
N ASP A 22 8.42 -8.99 -2.63
CA ASP A 22 7.11 -9.67 -2.64
C ASP A 22 7.20 -11.12 -3.10
N CYS A 23 8.14 -11.46 -3.97
CA CYS A 23 8.38 -12.84 -4.41
C CYS A 23 9.35 -13.57 -3.46
N ARG A 24 9.29 -14.89 -3.42
CA ARG A 24 10.16 -15.71 -2.56
C ARG A 24 10.78 -16.86 -3.33
N SER A 25 12.00 -17.22 -2.96
CA SER A 25 12.73 -18.39 -3.45
C SER A 25 13.05 -19.32 -2.29
N LEU A 26 13.00 -20.62 -2.53
CA LEU A 26 13.38 -21.65 -1.57
C LEU A 26 14.60 -22.42 -2.08
N ASP A 27 15.42 -22.89 -1.14
CA ASP A 27 16.62 -23.69 -1.41
C ASP A 27 16.34 -25.00 -2.20
N ASN A 28 15.09 -25.47 -2.20
CA ASN A 28 14.67 -26.66 -2.93
C ASN A 28 14.30 -26.40 -4.40
N GLY A 29 14.63 -25.22 -4.93
CA GLY A 29 14.36 -24.85 -6.33
C GLY A 29 12.90 -24.51 -6.61
N LEU A 30 12.11 -24.16 -5.57
CA LEU A 30 10.77 -23.62 -5.74
C LEU A 30 10.78 -22.09 -5.66
N ILE A 31 9.98 -21.47 -6.52
CA ILE A 31 9.78 -20.02 -6.55
C ILE A 31 8.30 -19.72 -6.29
N LEU A 32 8.05 -18.79 -5.39
CA LEU A 32 6.74 -18.21 -5.11
C LEU A 32 6.69 -16.85 -5.81
N CYS A 33 5.99 -16.79 -6.93
CA CYS A 33 5.83 -15.56 -7.70
C CYS A 33 4.51 -14.89 -7.33
N HIS A 34 4.56 -13.61 -6.94
CA HIS A 34 3.36 -12.83 -6.59
C HIS A 34 2.68 -12.21 -7.83
N SER A 35 3.34 -12.22 -8.99
CA SER A 35 2.78 -11.65 -10.23
C SER A 35 1.97 -12.63 -11.07
N PHE A 36 2.15 -13.93 -10.85
CA PHE A 36 1.49 -15.00 -11.61
C PHE A 36 0.94 -16.03 -10.63
N ILE A 37 -0.24 -15.75 -10.09
CA ILE A 37 -0.82 -16.50 -8.97
C ILE A 37 -1.63 -17.70 -9.47
N ASP A 38 -2.25 -17.55 -10.64
CA ASP A 38 -3.14 -18.53 -11.25
C ASP A 38 -2.52 -19.13 -12.53
N ARG A 39 -2.93 -20.35 -12.90
CA ARG A 39 -2.61 -20.99 -14.18
C ARG A 39 -3.04 -20.14 -15.38
N HIS A 40 -4.13 -19.40 -15.28
CA HIS A 40 -4.55 -18.46 -16.33
C HIS A 40 -3.57 -17.30 -16.52
N GLN A 41 -2.69 -17.08 -15.53
CA GLN A 41 -1.64 -16.07 -15.56
C GLN A 41 -0.27 -16.71 -15.79
N ASP A 42 -0.19 -18.01 -16.14
CA ASP A 42 1.09 -18.66 -16.40
C ASP A 42 1.84 -17.92 -17.52
N PRO A 43 3.01 -17.32 -17.23
CA PRO A 43 3.77 -16.57 -18.22
C PRO A 43 4.36 -17.46 -19.31
N SER A 44 4.16 -18.78 -19.27
CA SER A 44 4.80 -19.76 -20.14
C SER A 44 6.32 -19.58 -20.14
N HIS A 45 6.88 -19.45 -18.93
CA HIS A 45 8.30 -19.20 -18.76
C HIS A 45 9.12 -20.38 -19.33
N PRO A 46 10.21 -20.11 -20.06
CA PRO A 46 11.04 -21.17 -20.64
C PRO A 46 11.60 -22.10 -19.57
N ASP A 47 12.23 -21.54 -18.54
CA ASP A 47 12.91 -22.32 -17.49
C ASP A 47 12.05 -22.64 -16.25
N TRP A 48 10.80 -22.17 -16.16
CA TRP A 48 9.93 -22.35 -14.98
C TRP A 48 8.54 -22.84 -15.37
N VAL A 49 7.99 -23.76 -14.59
CA VAL A 49 6.65 -24.33 -14.78
C VAL A 49 5.77 -23.99 -13.59
N TYR A 50 4.61 -23.40 -13.86
CA TYR A 50 3.58 -23.19 -12.85
C TYR A 50 3.03 -24.54 -12.35
N ARG A 51 2.87 -24.68 -11.03
CA ARG A 51 2.34 -25.90 -10.40
C ARG A 51 0.94 -25.69 -9.86
N LYS A 52 0.76 -24.70 -9.01
CA LYS A 52 -0.48 -24.40 -8.28
C LYS A 52 -0.33 -23.11 -7.49
N PRO A 53 -1.43 -22.50 -6.98
CA PRO A 53 -1.30 -21.44 -6.00
C PRO A 53 -0.77 -22.01 -4.68
N ASP A 54 -0.17 -21.14 -3.87
CA ASP A 54 0.21 -21.45 -2.51
C ASP A 54 -1.03 -21.58 -1.60
N LYS A 55 -0.83 -22.03 -0.35
CA LYS A 55 -1.95 -22.24 0.58
C LYS A 55 -2.73 -20.96 0.89
N SER A 56 -2.07 -19.80 0.86
CA SER A 56 -2.71 -18.50 1.09
C SER A 56 -3.33 -17.89 -0.15
N GLY A 57 -3.10 -18.47 -1.34
CA GLY A 57 -3.69 -18.03 -2.60
C GLY A 57 -3.15 -16.69 -3.10
N ILE A 58 -2.01 -16.23 -2.60
CA ILE A 58 -1.39 -14.95 -3.00
C ILE A 58 -0.11 -15.15 -3.80
N TRP A 59 0.48 -16.35 -3.82
CA TRP A 59 1.62 -16.67 -4.67
C TRP A 59 1.31 -17.86 -5.59
N GLY A 60 1.81 -17.81 -6.83
CA GLY A 60 1.93 -18.99 -7.67
C GLY A 60 3.22 -19.74 -7.35
N ILE A 61 3.13 -21.06 -7.19
CA ILE A 61 4.28 -21.93 -6.99
C ILE A 61 4.81 -22.40 -8.34
N PHE A 62 6.08 -22.14 -8.57
CA PHE A 62 6.82 -22.56 -9.76
C PHE A 62 7.97 -23.47 -9.37
N SER A 63 8.28 -24.41 -10.25
CA SER A 63 9.48 -25.25 -10.17
C SER A 63 10.25 -25.15 -11.47
N GLU A 64 11.54 -25.45 -11.42
CA GLU A 64 12.38 -25.53 -12.61
C GLU A 64 11.80 -26.50 -13.65
N ARG A 65 11.89 -26.11 -14.92
CA ARG A 65 11.52 -26.95 -16.06
C ARG A 65 12.68 -27.87 -16.41
N ARG A 66 12.43 -29.17 -16.49
CA ARG A 66 13.46 -30.17 -16.87
C ARG A 66 13.62 -30.36 -18.39
N GLU A 67 12.65 -29.89 -19.16
CA GLU A 67 12.61 -30.02 -20.62
C GLU A 67 13.37 -28.87 -21.29
N LEU A 68 14.17 -29.19 -22.31
CA LEU A 68 14.87 -28.21 -23.13
C LEU A 68 13.86 -27.45 -24.00
N GLN A 69 13.73 -26.14 -23.78
CA GLN A 69 12.90 -25.27 -24.60
C GLN A 69 13.63 -24.78 -25.85
N THR A 70 12.86 -24.54 -26.91
CA THR A 70 13.37 -23.99 -28.17
C THR A 70 13.80 -22.52 -27.99
N GLN A 71 14.72 -22.05 -28.84
CA GLN A 71 15.12 -20.63 -28.89
C GLN A 71 13.90 -19.72 -29.11
N TYR A 72 12.97 -20.12 -29.97
CA TYR A 72 11.71 -19.42 -30.21
C TYR A 72 10.89 -19.18 -28.93
N SER A 73 10.77 -20.19 -28.06
CA SER A 73 10.06 -20.05 -26.79
C SER A 73 10.75 -19.06 -25.84
N ARG A 74 12.08 -18.98 -25.85
CA ARG A 74 12.84 -18.02 -25.05
C ARG A 74 12.65 -16.59 -25.56
N ASP A 75 12.76 -16.40 -26.87
CA ASP A 75 12.62 -15.08 -27.51
C ASP A 75 11.19 -14.52 -27.33
N TYR A 76 10.17 -15.37 -27.51
CA TYR A 76 8.77 -15.02 -27.25
C TYR A 76 8.58 -14.53 -25.82
N TRP A 77 9.11 -15.25 -24.83
CA TRP A 77 8.99 -14.86 -23.42
C TRP A 77 9.70 -13.53 -23.13
N LEU A 78 10.91 -13.33 -23.67
CA LEU A 78 11.67 -12.08 -23.51
C LEU A 78 10.91 -10.88 -24.08
N GLU A 79 10.32 -11.02 -25.27
CA GLU A 79 9.52 -9.96 -25.89
C GLU A 79 8.28 -9.62 -25.05
N HIS A 80 7.52 -10.63 -24.63
CA HIS A 80 6.33 -10.43 -23.81
C HIS A 80 6.66 -9.88 -22.42
N SER A 81 7.78 -10.28 -21.81
CA SER A 81 8.25 -9.72 -20.55
C SER A 81 8.59 -8.23 -20.69
N ARG A 82 9.30 -7.84 -21.76
CA ARG A 82 9.61 -6.44 -22.07
C ARG A 82 8.34 -5.61 -22.27
N LYS A 83 7.36 -6.11 -23.03
CA LYS A 83 6.06 -5.42 -23.24
C LYS A 83 5.33 -5.18 -21.91
N ARG A 84 5.19 -6.22 -21.07
CA ARG A 84 4.55 -6.10 -19.75
C ARG A 84 5.27 -5.11 -18.86
N ARG A 85 6.61 -5.09 -18.88
CA ARG A 85 7.39 -4.11 -18.12
C ARG A 85 7.12 -2.69 -18.61
N ALA A 86 7.16 -2.46 -19.92
CA ALA A 86 6.88 -1.15 -20.49
C ALA A 86 5.47 -0.66 -20.15
N GLU A 87 4.47 -1.54 -20.18
CA GLU A 87 3.09 -1.23 -19.77
C GLU A 87 3.00 -0.85 -18.29
N ARG A 88 3.67 -1.60 -17.39
CA ARG A 88 3.71 -1.26 -15.96
C ARG A 88 4.36 0.09 -15.69
N GLU A 89 5.49 0.38 -16.35
CA GLU A 89 6.16 1.68 -16.21
C GLU A 89 5.31 2.82 -16.77
N ARG A 90 4.66 2.62 -17.94
CA ARG A 90 3.71 3.60 -18.49
C ARG A 90 2.54 3.85 -17.55
N ALA A 91 1.93 2.80 -17.01
CA ALA A 91 0.83 2.93 -16.05
C ALA A 91 1.26 3.64 -14.76
N LYS A 92 2.47 3.36 -14.27
CA LYS A 92 3.05 4.04 -13.10
C LYS A 92 3.31 5.52 -13.39
N ALA A 93 3.90 5.84 -14.55
CA ALA A 93 4.14 7.21 -14.97
C ALA A 93 2.82 7.98 -15.14
N GLU A 94 1.79 7.35 -15.70
CA GLU A 94 0.48 7.98 -15.88
C GLU A 94 -0.19 8.27 -14.53
N ARG A 95 -0.13 7.31 -13.58
CA ARG A 95 -0.60 7.54 -12.20
C ARG A 95 0.19 8.63 -11.50
N ALA A 96 1.49 8.74 -11.76
CA ALA A 96 2.32 9.77 -11.14
C ALA A 96 1.90 11.19 -11.55
N LYS A 97 1.35 11.37 -12.76
CA LYS A 97 0.87 12.68 -13.23
C LYS A 97 -0.33 13.21 -12.42
N THR A 98 -1.09 12.35 -11.77
CA THR A 98 -2.28 12.73 -11.00
C THR A 98 -2.01 12.83 -9.49
N ILE A 99 -0.77 12.58 -9.06
CA ILE A 99 -0.37 12.68 -7.66
C ILE A 99 -0.22 14.16 -7.29
N LEU A 100 -0.85 14.57 -6.20
CA LEU A 100 -0.67 15.90 -5.62
C LEU A 100 0.78 16.10 -5.18
N SER A 101 1.31 17.30 -5.43
CA SER A 101 2.56 17.76 -4.84
C SER A 101 2.47 17.75 -3.30
N VAL A 102 3.61 17.88 -2.62
CA VAL A 102 3.64 17.92 -1.16
C VAL A 102 2.89 19.15 -0.65
N GLU A 103 3.07 20.29 -1.31
CA GLU A 103 2.42 21.55 -0.97
C GLU A 103 0.92 21.49 -1.18
N ASP A 104 0.46 20.80 -2.23
CA ASP A 104 -0.96 20.64 -2.51
C ASP A 104 -1.62 19.69 -1.49
N ARG A 105 -0.89 18.67 -1.02
CA ARG A 105 -1.33 17.81 0.08
C ARG A 105 -1.44 18.57 1.39
N ASP A 106 -0.44 19.37 1.74
CA ASP A 106 -0.45 20.17 2.95
C ASP A 106 -1.65 21.13 2.97
N ARG A 107 -1.87 21.86 1.87
CA ARG A 107 -3.06 22.73 1.73
C ARG A 107 -4.36 21.96 1.87
N GLY A 108 -4.46 20.78 1.25
CA GLY A 108 -5.64 19.92 1.35
C GLY A 108 -5.90 19.42 2.77
N ILE A 109 -4.87 18.97 3.49
CA ILE A 109 -4.99 18.46 4.86
C ILE A 109 -5.31 19.57 5.85
N ARG A 110 -4.70 20.75 5.70
CA ARG A 110 -5.05 21.92 6.53
C ARG A 110 -6.49 22.36 6.30
N ALA A 111 -6.93 22.42 5.05
CA ALA A 111 -8.33 22.72 4.72
C ALA A 111 -9.30 21.70 5.32
N LEU A 112 -8.94 20.41 5.26
CA LEU A 112 -9.74 19.34 5.85
C LEU A 112 -9.80 19.44 7.38
N SER A 113 -8.67 19.70 8.03
CA SER A 113 -8.58 19.91 9.48
C SER A 113 -9.47 21.08 9.92
N ALA A 114 -9.42 22.19 9.19
CA ALA A 114 -10.24 23.37 9.45
C ALA A 114 -11.75 23.12 9.22
N GLU A 115 -12.12 22.34 8.21
CA GLU A 115 -13.52 22.00 7.93
C GLU A 115 -14.10 21.04 8.99
N MET A 116 -13.35 20.00 9.33
CA MET A 116 -13.85 18.93 10.18
C MET A 116 -13.80 19.32 11.66
N GLY A 117 -12.73 20.01 12.07
CA GLY A 117 -12.46 20.34 13.47
C GLY A 117 -12.35 19.10 14.36
N LEU A 118 -12.28 19.32 15.67
CA LEU A 118 -12.38 18.26 16.67
C LEU A 118 -13.71 18.36 17.40
N THR A 119 -14.35 17.21 17.60
CA THR A 119 -15.46 17.07 18.53
C THR A 119 -14.96 17.30 19.96
N THR A 120 -15.86 17.70 20.86
CA THR A 120 -15.52 17.89 22.28
C THR A 120 -14.97 16.60 22.90
N GLY A 121 -15.52 15.43 22.55
CA GLY A 121 -15.07 14.14 23.06
C GLY A 121 -13.67 13.77 22.57
N ASP A 122 -13.39 13.97 21.28
CA ASP A 122 -12.05 13.70 20.73
C ASP A 122 -10.99 14.64 21.30
N ARG A 123 -11.33 15.92 21.51
CA ARG A 123 -10.45 16.87 22.19
C ARG A 123 -10.13 16.43 23.61
N GLN A 124 -11.13 15.99 24.37
CA GLN A 124 -10.92 15.45 25.72
C GLN A 124 -10.01 14.20 25.71
N LEU A 125 -10.16 13.31 24.72
CA LEU A 125 -9.30 12.14 24.57
C LEU A 125 -7.83 12.51 24.25
N LEU A 126 -7.60 13.58 23.49
CA LEU A 126 -6.24 14.09 23.22
C LEU A 126 -5.66 14.76 24.48
N ASN A 127 -6.44 15.60 25.16
CA ASN A 127 -6.04 16.24 26.41
C ASN A 127 -5.71 15.21 27.50
N ALA A 128 -6.51 14.15 27.62
CA ALA A 128 -6.27 13.04 28.56
C ALA A 128 -4.97 12.26 28.27
N ARG A 129 -4.44 12.36 27.04
CA ARG A 129 -3.12 11.81 26.67
C ARG A 129 -1.98 12.79 26.90
N GLY A 130 -2.26 13.96 27.47
CA GLY A 130 -1.25 14.97 27.81
C GLY A 130 -0.94 15.95 26.68
N LEU A 131 -1.73 15.97 25.60
CA LEU A 131 -1.59 17.02 24.58
C LEU A 131 -2.22 18.32 25.08
N THR A 132 -1.51 19.42 24.90
CA THR A 132 -2.02 20.79 25.11
C THR A 132 -2.85 21.25 23.92
N ASP A 133 -3.71 22.25 24.11
CA ASP A 133 -4.50 22.81 23.02
C ASP A 133 -3.61 23.41 21.91
N GLU A 134 -2.44 23.96 22.26
CA GLU A 134 -1.44 24.43 21.31
C GLU A 134 -0.86 23.28 20.47
N GLN A 135 -0.52 22.15 21.10
CA GLN A 135 -0.04 20.96 20.40
C GLN A 135 -1.13 20.34 19.52
N ILE A 136 -2.38 20.38 19.96
CA ILE A 136 -3.52 19.90 19.17
C ILE A 136 -3.71 20.78 17.93
N ALA A 137 -3.64 22.10 18.08
CA ALA A 137 -3.75 23.04 16.97
C ALA A 137 -2.58 22.88 15.99
N ALA A 138 -1.34 22.78 16.50
CA ALA A 138 -0.14 22.59 15.68
C ALA A 138 -0.15 21.24 14.94
N GLY A 139 -0.68 20.18 15.57
CA GLY A 139 -0.77 18.84 14.99
C GLY A 139 -1.88 18.66 13.96
N LEU A 140 -2.72 19.69 13.72
CA LEU A 140 -3.83 19.66 12.76
C LEU A 140 -4.84 18.51 12.99
N PHE A 141 -4.99 18.02 14.22
CA PHE A 141 -5.91 16.93 14.52
C PHE A 141 -7.35 17.28 14.15
N PHE A 142 -8.10 16.30 13.64
CA PHE A 142 -9.53 16.47 13.36
C PHE A 142 -10.30 15.17 13.56
N SER A 143 -11.60 15.29 13.84
CA SER A 143 -12.51 14.16 13.96
C SER A 143 -12.83 13.60 12.57
N TYR A 144 -12.57 12.32 12.41
CA TYR A 144 -12.74 11.58 11.17
C TYR A 144 -14.02 10.76 11.22
N GLU A 145 -14.97 11.09 10.35
CA GLU A 145 -16.21 10.33 10.21
C GLU A 145 -16.28 9.67 8.82
N ALA A 146 -16.22 8.34 8.79
CA ALA A 146 -16.22 7.59 7.53
C ALA A 146 -17.49 7.90 6.72
N GLY A 147 -17.32 8.26 5.46
CA GLY A 147 -18.43 8.56 4.55
C GLY A 147 -18.97 9.99 4.61
N ARG A 148 -18.49 10.83 5.54
CA ARG A 148 -18.84 12.26 5.57
C ARG A 148 -18.37 12.96 4.30
N GLN A 149 -19.27 13.75 3.70
CA GLN A 149 -18.94 14.56 2.52
C GLN A 149 -17.90 15.61 2.86
N VAL A 150 -17.03 15.89 1.89
CA VAL A 150 -16.02 16.94 1.98
C VAL A 150 -16.40 18.04 0.99
N ASN A 151 -16.06 19.29 1.31
CA ASN A 151 -16.31 20.37 0.38
C ASN A 151 -15.45 20.29 -0.90
N ASP A 152 -15.87 21.00 -1.95
CA ASP A 152 -15.19 21.01 -3.24
C ASP A 152 -13.84 21.76 -3.24
N ARG A 153 -13.49 22.43 -2.13
CA ARG A 153 -12.16 23.08 -1.98
C ARG A 153 -11.07 22.08 -1.66
N ILE A 154 -11.43 20.89 -1.18
CA ILE A 154 -10.49 19.82 -0.90
C ILE A 154 -10.29 18.99 -2.17
N PRO A 155 -9.03 18.80 -2.63
CA PRO A 155 -8.76 18.03 -3.83
C PRO A 155 -9.33 16.60 -3.75
N GLY A 156 -10.13 16.21 -4.74
CA GLY A 156 -10.76 14.87 -4.76
C GLY A 156 -9.77 13.71 -4.91
N ASN A 157 -8.53 13.98 -5.31
CA ASN A 157 -7.41 13.04 -5.37
C ASN A 157 -6.50 13.10 -4.11
N LEU A 158 -6.90 13.83 -3.05
CA LEU A 158 -6.19 13.79 -1.77
C LEU A 158 -6.25 12.37 -1.18
N PRO A 159 -5.15 11.81 -0.68
CA PRO A 159 -5.16 10.49 -0.04
C PRO A 159 -6.19 10.43 1.09
N GLY A 160 -7.00 9.37 1.10
CA GLY A 160 -8.10 9.22 2.06
C GLY A 160 -9.41 9.91 1.66
N ILE A 161 -9.47 10.52 0.47
CA ILE A 161 -10.68 11.17 -0.05
C ILE A 161 -11.11 10.57 -1.39
N ARG A 162 -12.42 10.39 -1.54
CA ARG A 162 -13.09 9.99 -2.81
C ARG A 162 -14.44 10.71 -2.93
N GLY A 163 -14.43 12.04 -2.96
CA GLY A 163 -15.63 12.90 -2.83
C GLY A 163 -16.26 12.92 -1.43
N LYS A 164 -15.79 12.02 -0.56
CA LYS A 164 -16.11 11.91 0.86
C LYS A 164 -14.91 11.30 1.58
N LEU A 165 -14.90 11.36 2.90
CA LEU A 165 -13.91 10.68 3.74
C LEU A 165 -13.97 9.16 3.49
N ALA A 166 -12.90 8.61 2.91
CA ALA A 166 -12.81 7.23 2.48
C ALA A 166 -12.36 6.31 3.62
N GLY A 167 -13.20 5.36 4.04
CA GLY A 167 -12.85 4.44 5.11
C GLY A 167 -14.06 3.64 5.57
N LYS A 168 -13.84 2.71 6.48
CA LYS A 168 -14.92 1.95 7.15
C LYS A 168 -15.22 2.43 8.56
N ASN A 169 -14.22 3.01 9.23
CA ASN A 169 -14.28 3.33 10.65
C ASN A 169 -14.04 4.82 10.87
N SER A 170 -14.65 5.33 11.94
CA SER A 170 -14.49 6.70 12.42
C SER A 170 -13.47 6.76 13.56
N GLY A 171 -12.90 7.93 13.79
CA GLY A 171 -11.82 8.10 14.76
C GLY A 171 -11.27 9.51 14.79
N ILE A 172 -10.07 9.67 15.34
CA ILE A 172 -9.29 10.90 15.28
C ILE A 172 -8.27 10.76 14.14
N ALA A 173 -8.27 11.69 13.20
CA ALA A 173 -7.19 11.81 12.24
C ALA A 173 -5.97 12.47 12.89
N CYS A 174 -4.83 11.81 12.75
CA CYS A 174 -3.52 12.25 13.23
C CYS A 174 -2.63 12.54 12.00
N PRO A 175 -2.49 13.81 11.61
CA PRO A 175 -1.61 14.21 10.52
C PRO A 175 -0.14 13.87 10.76
N ALA A 176 0.54 13.51 9.66
CA ALA A 176 1.97 13.28 9.60
C ALA A 176 2.62 14.40 8.79
N PHE A 177 3.78 14.84 9.24
CA PHE A 177 4.52 15.96 8.68
C PHE A 177 5.87 15.50 8.13
N ASP A 178 6.35 16.16 7.10
CA ASP A 178 7.74 16.01 6.65
C ASP A 178 8.71 16.87 7.49
N LEU A 179 9.97 16.88 7.08
CA LEU A 179 11.03 17.63 7.77
C LEU A 179 10.85 19.15 7.69
N ASP A 180 10.08 19.63 6.71
CA ASP A 180 9.79 21.05 6.49
C ASP A 180 8.49 21.48 7.19
N GLY A 181 7.82 20.56 7.89
CA GLY A 181 6.57 20.82 8.61
C GLY A 181 5.33 20.85 7.71
N LEU A 182 5.42 20.32 6.49
CA LEU A 182 4.28 20.18 5.58
C LEU A 182 3.53 18.88 5.89
N ALA A 183 2.22 18.96 5.99
CA ALA A 183 1.37 17.80 6.20
C ALA A 183 1.32 16.95 4.92
N ILE A 184 1.78 15.69 5.02
CA ILE A 184 1.91 14.78 3.87
C ILE A 184 0.85 13.68 3.83
N GLY A 185 0.17 13.46 4.96
CA GLY A 185 -0.87 12.46 5.14
C GLY A 185 -1.43 12.47 6.56
N TYR A 186 -2.29 11.51 6.88
CA TYR A 186 -2.81 11.32 8.23
C TYR A 186 -3.16 9.84 8.47
N GLN A 187 -3.09 9.41 9.73
CA GLN A 187 -3.56 8.10 10.18
C GLN A 187 -4.84 8.25 11.01
N ILE A 188 -5.74 7.27 10.95
CA ILE A 188 -6.98 7.29 11.74
C ILE A 188 -6.79 6.45 12.99
N ARG A 189 -6.91 7.07 14.16
CA ARG A 189 -6.99 6.39 15.46
C ARG A 189 -8.46 6.20 15.83
N LEU A 190 -8.91 4.95 15.88
CA LEU A 190 -10.31 4.64 16.19
C LEU A 190 -10.72 5.15 17.58
N THR A 191 -11.89 5.78 17.65
CA THR A 191 -12.52 6.24 18.91
C THR A 191 -13.85 5.50 19.09
N GLY A 192 -13.80 4.34 19.74
CA GLY A 192 -14.97 3.49 20.04
C GLY A 192 -14.61 2.01 20.18
N GLU A 193 -15.40 1.25 20.96
CA GLU A 193 -15.33 -0.22 21.00
C GLU A 193 -15.71 -0.79 19.62
N VAL A 194 -14.92 -1.73 19.14
CA VAL A 194 -15.20 -2.47 17.90
C VAL A 194 -16.45 -3.32 18.14
N THR A 195 -17.62 -2.87 17.68
CA THR A 195 -18.83 -3.69 17.67
C THR A 195 -18.68 -4.77 16.59
N GLY A 196 -18.36 -5.99 17.05
CA GLY A 196 -18.78 -7.24 16.41
C GLY A 196 -18.43 -7.42 14.94
N GLY A 197 -17.14 -7.39 14.60
CA GLY A 197 -16.64 -7.89 13.32
C GLY A 197 -15.44 -8.77 13.57
N ASN A 198 -15.61 -10.08 13.35
CA ASN A 198 -14.60 -11.13 13.51
C ASN A 198 -13.16 -10.65 13.24
N ILE A 199 -12.37 -10.55 14.31
CA ILE A 199 -10.91 -10.40 14.24
C ILE A 199 -10.31 -11.76 13.85
N ALA A 200 -10.54 -12.16 12.61
CA ALA A 200 -9.65 -13.05 11.90
C ALA A 200 -8.62 -12.16 11.20
N GLY A 201 -7.49 -11.88 11.88
CA GLY A 201 -6.20 -11.65 11.22
C GLY A 201 -6.06 -10.53 10.17
N ASP A 202 -7.01 -9.60 10.05
CA ASP A 202 -6.85 -8.45 9.16
C ASP A 202 -5.96 -7.40 9.83
N MET A 203 -4.65 -7.64 9.76
CA MET A 203 -3.70 -6.56 9.47
C MET A 203 -4.23 -5.85 8.23
N VAL A 204 -5.10 -4.85 8.44
CA VAL A 204 -5.49 -3.91 7.40
C VAL A 204 -4.18 -3.34 6.89
N ARG A 205 -3.79 -3.78 5.69
CA ARG A 205 -2.72 -3.21 4.89
C ARG A 205 -3.06 -1.74 4.68
N TYR A 206 -2.69 -0.91 5.64
CA TYR A 206 -2.48 0.50 5.40
C TYR A 206 -1.29 0.58 4.45
N GLN A 207 -1.50 1.28 3.34
CA GLN A 207 -0.41 1.77 2.52
C GLN A 207 0.46 2.65 3.43
N ALA A 208 1.51 2.05 3.98
CA ALA A 208 2.59 2.79 4.58
C ALA A 208 3.23 3.63 3.47
N ILE A 209 3.01 4.93 3.52
CA ILE A 209 3.91 5.89 2.90
C ILE A 209 4.88 6.29 4.02
N TYR A 210 5.99 5.55 4.06
CA TYR A 210 7.19 5.69 4.90
C TYR A 210 7.12 5.31 6.39
N PRO A 211 8.22 4.74 6.94
CA PRO A 211 8.34 4.41 8.36
C PRO A 211 8.80 5.67 9.10
N THR A 212 8.02 6.13 10.06
CA THR A 212 8.53 6.97 11.14
C THR A 212 8.11 6.34 12.45
N GLU A 213 9.03 5.56 13.00
CA GLU A 213 9.13 5.40 14.45
C GLU A 213 9.27 6.81 15.02
N ASN A 214 8.23 7.28 15.70
CA ASN A 214 8.23 8.30 16.76
C ASN A 214 6.81 8.86 16.90
N CYS A 215 5.99 8.12 17.64
CA CYS A 215 4.83 8.66 18.32
C CYS A 215 5.14 8.48 19.81
N PRO A 216 5.38 9.56 20.59
CA PRO A 216 5.36 9.46 22.05
C PRO A 216 3.97 9.07 22.56
#